data_AF-A0A3D2FNR4-F1
#
_entry.id   AF-A0A3D2FNR4-F1
#
_cell.length_a   1.000
_cell.length_b   1.000
_cell.length_c   1.000
_cell.angle_alpha   90.00
_cell.angle_beta   90.00
_cell.angle_gamma   90.00
#
_symmetry.space_group_name_H-M   'P 1'
#
loop_
_entity.id
_entity.type
_entity.pdbx_description
1 polymer ?
#
loop_
_entity_poly.entity_id
_entity_poly.type
_entity_poly.pdbx_seq_one_letter_code
_entity_poly.pdbx_strand_id
1 'polypeptide(L)' 'DYNSNGFDIIGVSLDTDKINWIKAIEKDNLTWSHVSDLQGWNNVAGKLYAVNAIPHSIILDKNGTIVAKNLRGEELRDKI' A
#
# COMPACT_ATOMS: atom_id res chain seq x y z
N ASP A 1 -14.24 6.74 -0.74
CA ASP A 1 -14.38 6.91 -2.20
C ASP A 1 -14.33 5.61 -2.99
N TYR A 2 -13.44 4.64 -2.67
CA TYR A 2 -13.30 3.42 -3.50
C TYR A 2 -13.92 2.14 -2.90
N ASN A 3 -14.13 2.09 -1.59
CA ASN A 3 -14.62 0.89 -0.88
C ASN A 3 -16.03 0.44 -1.34
N SER A 4 -16.89 1.38 -1.75
CA SER A 4 -18.25 1.08 -2.24
C SER A 4 -18.29 0.27 -3.54
N ASN A 5 -17.20 0.22 -4.30
CA ASN A 5 -17.11 -0.51 -5.58
C ASN A 5 -16.44 -1.88 -5.44
N GLY A 6 -16.19 -2.35 -4.20
CA GLY A 6 -15.47 -3.59 -3.95
C GLY A 6 -13.95 -3.47 -4.15
N PHE A 7 -13.43 -2.24 -4.03
CA PHE A 7 -11.99 -1.95 -4.06
C PHE A 7 -11.50 -1.58 -2.65
N ASP A 8 -10.55 -2.35 -2.14
CA ASP A 8 -9.91 -2.10 -0.85
C ASP A 8 -8.46 -1.66 -1.01
N ILE A 9 -8.02 -0.82 -0.07
CA ILE A 9 -6.64 -0.32 0.01
C ILE A 9 -5.99 -0.93 1.24
N ILE A 10 -4.80 -1.52 1.04
CA ILE A 10 -3.91 -1.94 2.11
C ILE A 10 -2.57 -1.21 1.99
N GLY A 11 -2.21 -0.47 3.04
CA GLY A 11 -0.90 0.15 3.17
C GLY A 11 0.09 -0.83 3.80
N VAL A 12 1.17 -1.15 3.09
CA VAL A 12 2.28 -1.93 3.64
C VAL A 12 3.43 -0.96 3.94
N SER A 13 3.74 -0.76 5.23
CA SER A 13 4.84 0.12 5.63
C SER A 13 6.17 -0.62 5.73
N LEU A 14 7.22 0.03 5.21
CA LEU A 14 8.63 -0.34 5.34
C LEU A 14 9.32 0.46 6.48
N ASP A 15 8.57 0.95 7.47
CA ASP A 15 9.15 1.52 8.68
C ASP A 15 9.86 0.45 9.51
N THR A 16 10.79 0.85 10.37
CA THR A 16 11.43 -0.01 11.38
C THR A 16 11.05 0.36 12.81
N ASP A 17 10.38 1.49 13.00
CA ASP A 17 9.94 1.99 14.30
C ASP A 17 8.41 2.06 14.36
N LYS A 18 7.82 1.26 15.25
CA LYS A 18 6.37 1.15 15.40
C LYS A 18 5.72 2.47 15.84
N ILE A 19 6.37 3.22 16.72
CA ILE A 19 5.80 4.44 17.31
C ILE A 19 5.74 5.53 16.23
N ASN A 20 6.82 5.70 15.47
CA ASN A 20 6.87 6.66 14.37
C ASN A 20 5.86 6.31 13.28
N TRP A 21 5.74 5.02 12.92
CA TRP A 21 4.77 4.53 11.96
C TRP A 21 3.32 4.82 12.39
N ILE A 22 2.95 4.47 13.62
CA ILE A 22 1.60 4.73 14.15
C ILE A 22 1.31 6.23 14.20
N LYS A 23 2.26 7.05 14.65
CA LYS A 23 2.12 8.51 14.66
C LYS A 23 1.92 9.08 13.26
N ALA A 24 2.57 8.52 12.24
CA ALA A 24 2.38 8.96 10.86
C ALA A 24 0.97 8.63 10.35
N ILE A 25 0.45 7.43 10.64
CA ILE A 25 -0.94 7.06 10.33
C ILE A 25 -1.93 8.04 10.96
N GLU A 26 -1.77 8.35 12.24
CA GLU A 26 -2.63 9.28 12.98
C GLU A 26 -2.53 10.70 12.43
N LYS A 27 -1.30 11.18 12.19
CA LYS A 27 -1.02 12.54 11.71
C LYS A 27 -1.62 12.80 10.32
N ASP A 28 -1.51 11.83 9.43
CA ASP A 28 -1.99 11.94 8.05
C ASP A 28 -3.45 11.51 7.90
N ASN A 29 -4.09 11.11 9.02
CA ASN A 29 -5.47 10.63 9.09
C ASN A 29 -5.75 9.53 8.05
N LEU A 30 -4.84 8.55 7.96
CA LEU A 30 -4.96 7.45 7.00
C LEU A 30 -5.97 6.44 7.52
N THR A 31 -7.09 6.30 6.81
CA THR A 31 -8.26 5.54 7.28
C THR A 31 -8.35 4.11 6.75
N TRP A 32 -7.49 3.73 5.80
CA TRP A 32 -7.47 2.38 5.25
C TRP A 32 -6.65 1.42 6.12
N SER A 33 -6.63 0.13 5.77
CA SER A 33 -5.90 -0.87 6.57
C SER A 33 -4.39 -0.73 6.39
N HIS A 34 -3.64 -0.75 7.50
CA HIS A 34 -2.19 -0.63 7.50
C HIS A 34 -1.54 -1.85 8.16
N VAL A 35 -0.49 -2.38 7.54
CA VAL A 35 0.32 -3.47 8.07
C VAL A 35 1.81 -3.15 7.93
N SER A 36 2.62 -3.71 8.83
CA SER A 36 4.08 -3.69 8.73
C SER A 36 4.64 -4.86 9.54
N ASP A 37 5.70 -5.48 9.03
CA ASP A 37 6.53 -6.42 9.80
C ASP A 37 7.71 -5.73 10.50
N LEU A 38 7.82 -4.40 10.35
CA LEU A 38 8.87 -3.53 10.90
C LEU A 38 10.30 -3.89 10.47
N GLN A 39 10.45 -4.63 9.36
CA GLN A 39 11.75 -5.09 8.87
C GLN A 39 12.40 -4.14 7.85
N GLY A 40 11.85 -2.95 7.62
CA GLY A 40 12.41 -2.02 6.64
C GLY A 40 12.41 -2.59 5.23
N TRP A 41 13.52 -2.42 4.50
CA TRP A 41 13.74 -3.03 3.18
C TRP A 41 13.78 -4.57 3.20
N ASN A 42 13.84 -5.21 4.38
CA ASN A 42 13.71 -6.65 4.52
C ASN A 42 12.26 -7.15 4.59
N ASN A 43 11.27 -6.25 4.48
CA ASN A 43 9.85 -6.57 4.52
C ASN A 43 9.47 -7.72 3.56
N VAL A 44 8.71 -8.70 4.07
CA VAL A 44 8.36 -9.93 3.32
C VAL A 44 7.57 -9.60 2.05
N ALA A 45 6.57 -8.72 2.16
CA ALA A 45 5.76 -8.30 1.02
C ALA A 45 6.56 -7.44 0.03
N GLY A 46 7.38 -6.51 0.53
CA GLY A 46 8.26 -5.68 -0.29
C GLY A 46 9.20 -6.51 -1.16
N LYS A 47 9.79 -7.57 -0.60
CA LYS A 47 10.59 -8.53 -1.36
C LYS A 47 9.77 -9.35 -2.36
N LEU A 48 8.62 -9.89 -1.93
CA LEU A 48 7.74 -10.68 -2.78
C LEU A 48 7.30 -9.91 -4.03
N TYR A 49 7.03 -8.62 -3.89
CA TYR A 49 6.60 -7.75 -4.99
C TYR A 49 7.75 -6.95 -5.65
N ALA A 50 9.01 -7.24 -5.31
CA ALA A 50 10.21 -6.59 -5.84
C ALA A 50 10.19 -5.05 -5.73
N VAL A 51 9.80 -4.53 -4.57
CA VAL A 51 9.78 -3.10 -4.26
C VAL A 51 11.19 -2.60 -4.03
N ASN A 52 11.72 -1.81 -4.98
CA ASN A 52 13.07 -1.23 -4.93
C ASN A 52 13.10 0.25 -4.56
N ALA A 53 11.95 0.91 -4.53
CA ALA A 53 11.81 2.32 -4.19
C ALA A 53 10.41 2.59 -3.64
N ILE A 54 10.28 3.58 -2.78
CA ILE A 54 8.99 4.09 -2.28
C ILE A 54 8.81 5.55 -2.70
N PRO A 55 7.58 6.04 -2.91
CA PRO A 55 6.31 5.29 -2.82
C PRO A 55 6.09 4.32 -4.00
N HIS A 56 5.57 3.14 -3.70
CA HIS A 56 5.22 2.08 -4.67
C HIS A 56 3.78 1.64 -4.49
N SER A 57 3.06 1.36 -5.57
CA SER A 57 1.72 0.77 -5.53
C SER A 57 1.56 -0.32 -6.57
N ILE A 58 0.71 -1.29 -6.25
CA ILE A 58 0.25 -2.33 -7.18
C ILE A 58 -1.27 -2.43 -7.08
N ILE A 59 -1.91 -2.78 -8.19
CA ILE A 59 -3.34 -3.10 -8.21
C ILE A 59 -3.46 -4.58 -8.51
N LEU A 60 -4.19 -5.28 -7.65
CA LEU A 60 -4.51 -6.70 -7.80
C LEU A 60 -5.97 -6.85 -8.25
N ASP A 61 -6.23 -7.82 -9.11
CA ASP A 61 -7.60 -8.27 -9.38
C ASP A 61 -8.09 -9.24 -8.27
N LYS A 62 -9.33 -9.71 -8.39
CA LYS A 62 -9.95 -10.66 -7.44
C LYS A 62 -9.25 -12.02 -7.36
N ASN A 63 -8.41 -12.35 -8.33
CA ASN A 63 -7.62 -13.58 -8.36
C ASN A 63 -6.19 -13.37 -7.83
N GLY A 64 -5.86 -12.15 -7.37
CA GLY A 64 -4.52 -11.80 -6.91
C GLY A 64 -3.53 -11.50 -8.04
N THR A 65 -4.01 -11.30 -9.26
CA THR A 65 -3.14 -10.97 -10.41
C THR A 65 -2.80 -9.48 -10.40
N ILE A 66 -1.52 -9.14 -10.58
CA ILE A 66 -1.10 -7.74 -10.73
C ILE A 66 -1.58 -7.22 -12.08
N VAL A 67 -2.51 -6.25 -12.07
CA VAL A 67 -3.08 -5.63 -13.28
C VAL A 67 -2.58 -4.22 -13.55
N ALA A 68 -1.91 -3.59 -12.59
CA ALA A 68 -1.23 -2.31 -12.76
C ALA A 68 -0.20 -2.07 -11.66
N LYS A 69 0.73 -1.14 -11.89
CA LYS A 69 1.72 -0.68 -10.91
C LYS A 69 1.85 0.84 -10.98
N ASN A 70 2.04 1.47 -9.82
CA ASN A 70 2.38 2.89 -9.67
C ASN A 70 1.43 3.88 -10.35
N LEU A 71 0.15 3.52 -10.53
CA LEU A 71 -0.86 4.45 -11.04
C LEU A 71 -1.12 5.57 -10.05
N ARG A 72 -1.37 6.78 -10.59
CA ARG A 72 -1.64 8.00 -9.81
C ARG A 72 -2.71 8.84 -10.50
N GLY A 73 -3.31 9.77 -9.76
CA GLY A 73 -4.19 10.78 -10.32
C GLY A 73 -5.38 10.18 -11.07
N GLU A 74 -5.61 10.65 -12.29
CA GLU A 74 -6.71 10.17 -13.15
C GLU A 74 -6.52 8.73 -13.61
N GLU A 75 -5.29 8.31 -13.96
CA GLU A 75 -5.04 6.92 -14.38
C GLU A 75 -5.43 5.90 -13.29
N LEU A 76 -5.18 6.25 -12.03
CA LEU A 76 -5.62 5.42 -10.90
C LEU A 76 -7.15 5.39 -10.83
N ARG A 77 -7.80 6.55 -10.95
CA ARG A 77 -9.28 6.67 -10.88
C ARG A 77 -9.98 5.94 -12.01
N ASP A 78 -9.42 5.95 -13.22
CA ASP A 78 -10.02 5.26 -14.37
C ASP A 78 -9.89 3.73 -14.26
N LYS A 79 -8.97 3.24 -13.42
CA LYS A 79 -8.71 1.81 -13.26
C LYS A 79 -9.57 1.14 -12.19
N ILE A 80 -10.06 1.89 -11.20
CA ILE A 80 -10.73 1.42 -9.97
C ILE A 80 -12.23 1.74 -9.98
#